data_AF-A0A533X3S7-F1
#
_entry.id   AF-A0A533X3S7-F1
#
_cell.length_a   1.000
_cell.length_b   1.000
_cell.length_c   1.000
_cell.angle_alpha   90.00
_cell.angle_beta   90.00
_cell.angle_gamma   90.00
#
_symmetry.space_group_name_H-M   'P 1'
#
loop_
_entity.id
_entity.type
_entity.pdbx_description
1 polymer ?
#
loop_
_entity_poly.entity_id
_entity_poly.type
_entity_poly.pdbx_seq_one_letter_code
_entity_poly.pdbx_strand_id
1 'polypeptide(L)'
;MRTRLALLMSLFVSVLVSVSAPASTGDLSGVIESFMAKQFPTAQSYFWVVNNAHREAENEMVVDVNTVVMNRASQEPIENRFLLLVVEGKLAAAQNIPLDSSVDCEPESA
;
A
#
# COMPACT_ATOMS: atom_id res chain seq x y z
N MET A 1 -11.72 41.54 -23.58
CA MET A 1 -10.60 40.93 -22.82
C MET A 1 -10.91 40.63 -21.36
N ARG A 2 -11.77 41.37 -20.64
CA ARG A 2 -12.05 41.16 -19.20
C ARG A 2 -12.79 39.86 -18.85
N THR A 3 -13.65 39.35 -19.72
CA THR A 3 -14.44 38.12 -19.47
C THR A 3 -13.64 36.82 -19.63
N ARG A 4 -12.59 36.81 -20.48
CA ARG A 4 -11.70 35.65 -20.63
C ARG A 4 -10.78 35.45 -19.42
N LEU A 5 -10.43 36.53 -18.73
CA LEU A 5 -9.60 36.49 -17.53
C LEU A 5 -10.36 35.88 -16.33
N ALA A 6 -11.67 36.15 -16.23
CA ALA A 6 -12.52 35.61 -15.17
C ALA A 6 -12.71 34.08 -15.27
N LEU A 7 -12.84 33.57 -16.49
CA LEU A 7 -12.93 32.12 -16.77
C LEU A 7 -11.63 31.36 -16.45
N LEU A 8 -10.48 31.99 -16.69
CA LEU A 8 -9.18 31.39 -16.34
C LEU A 8 -8.98 31.35 -14.81
N MET A 9 -9.43 32.36 -14.08
CA MET A 9 -9.35 32.38 -12.62
C MET A 9 -10.27 31.34 -11.96
N SER A 10 -11.48 31.09 -12.48
CA SER A 10 -12.35 30.04 -11.93
C SER A 10 -11.79 28.63 -12.16
N LEU A 11 -11.03 28.42 -13.24
CA LEU A 11 -10.41 27.12 -13.54
C LEU A 11 -9.25 26.81 -12.58
N PHE A 12 -8.52 27.82 -12.11
CA PHE A 12 -7.42 27.63 -11.15
C PHE A 12 -7.91 27.26 -9.73
N VAL A 13 -9.10 27.72 -9.33
CA VAL A 13 -9.64 27.46 -7.98
C VAL A 13 -10.13 26.02 -7.80
N SER A 14 -10.56 25.35 -8.89
CA SER A 14 -11.04 23.96 -8.82
C SER A 14 -9.92 22.93 -8.69
N VAL A 15 -8.66 23.29 -8.97
CA VAL A 15 -7.50 22.41 -8.81
C VAL A 15 -7.04 22.29 -7.35
N LEU A 16 -7.43 23.23 -6.48
CA LEU A 16 -6.94 23.29 -5.09
C LEU A 16 -7.79 22.50 -4.09
N VAL A 17 -8.93 21.93 -4.50
CA VAL A 17 -9.76 21.11 -3.63
C VAL A 17 -9.34 19.65 -3.80
N SER A 18 -8.18 19.31 -3.23
CA SER A 18 -7.87 17.91 -2.91
C SER A 18 -8.79 17.50 -1.76
N VAL A 19 -9.96 16.94 -2.09
CA VAL A 19 -10.77 16.22 -1.10
C VAL A 19 -9.93 15.05 -0.62
N SER A 20 -9.43 15.14 0.60
CA SER A 20 -8.89 14.00 1.34
C SER A 20 -10.06 13.04 1.60
N ALA A 21 -10.23 12.09 0.68
CA ALA A 21 -11.12 10.96 0.91
C ALA A 21 -10.55 10.12 2.06
N PRO A 22 -11.39 9.55 2.94
CA PRO A 22 -10.93 8.54 3.88
C PRO A 22 -10.27 7.42 3.08
N ALA A 23 -9.07 7.01 3.52
CA ALA A 23 -8.23 6.01 2.84
C ALA A 23 -9.08 4.81 2.42
N SER A 24 -9.47 4.83 1.14
CA SER A 24 -10.29 3.81 0.52
C SER A 24 -9.40 2.61 0.31
N THR A 25 -9.97 1.41 0.23
CA THR A 25 -9.25 0.17 -0.08
C THR A 25 -8.33 0.29 -1.32
N GLY A 26 -8.61 1.25 -2.20
CA GLY A 26 -7.74 1.63 -3.33
C GLY A 26 -6.35 2.15 -2.94
N ASP A 27 -6.20 2.84 -1.81
CA ASP A 27 -4.90 3.37 -1.36
C ASP A 27 -3.98 2.26 -0.85
N LEU A 28 -4.54 1.29 -0.12
CA LEU A 28 -3.76 0.17 0.41
C LEU A 28 -3.19 -0.69 -0.73
N SER A 29 -4.00 -1.00 -1.75
CA SER A 29 -3.54 -1.71 -2.94
C SER A 29 -2.36 -0.99 -3.61
N GLY A 30 -2.45 0.34 -3.74
CA GLY A 30 -1.36 1.16 -4.28
C GLY A 30 -0.08 1.14 -3.42
N VAL A 31 -0.23 1.13 -2.09
CA VAL A 31 0.90 0.98 -1.16
C VAL A 31 1.57 -0.38 -1.31
N ILE A 32 0.80 -1.47 -1.35
CA ILE A 32 1.32 -2.83 -1.52
C ILE A 32 1.99 -2.97 -2.89
N GLU A 33 1.36 -2.47 -3.94
CA GLU A 33 1.92 -2.52 -5.29
C GLU A 33 3.25 -1.76 -5.39
N SER A 34 3.31 -0.56 -4.78
CA SER A 34 4.55 0.23 -4.70
C SER A 34 5.64 -0.47 -3.87
N PHE A 35 5.25 -1.19 -2.82
CA PHE A 35 6.15 -2.03 -2.03
C PHE A 35 6.71 -3.18 -2.88
N MET A 36 5.85 -3.93 -3.58
CA MET A 36 6.24 -5.06 -4.41
C MET A 36 7.22 -4.67 -5.52
N ALA A 37 6.93 -3.57 -6.22
CA ALA A 37 7.81 -3.05 -7.26
C ALA A 37 9.21 -2.66 -6.75
N LYS A 38 9.30 -2.16 -5.51
CA LYS A 38 10.58 -1.80 -4.87
C LYS A 38 11.32 -3.00 -4.30
N GLN A 39 10.60 -3.93 -3.70
CA GLN A 39 11.16 -5.11 -3.05
C GLN A 39 11.68 -6.12 -4.08
N PHE A 40 11.00 -6.26 -5.22
CA PHE A 40 11.33 -7.23 -6.26
C PHE A 40 11.52 -6.56 -7.64
N PRO A 41 12.50 -5.63 -7.78
CA PRO A 41 12.66 -4.82 -8.98
C PRO A 41 13.04 -5.63 -10.23
N THR A 42 13.53 -6.85 -10.05
CA THR A 42 13.94 -7.76 -11.14
C THR A 42 12.93 -8.87 -11.40
N ALA A 43 11.79 -8.88 -10.71
CA ALA A 43 10.76 -9.87 -10.91
C ALA A 43 10.19 -9.79 -12.34
N GLN A 44 9.86 -10.95 -12.91
CA GLN A 44 9.10 -11.01 -14.15
C GLN A 44 7.64 -10.63 -13.90
N SER A 45 7.08 -11.16 -12.82
CA SER A 45 5.73 -10.88 -12.34
C SER A 45 5.65 -11.22 -10.87
N TYR A 46 4.69 -10.62 -10.17
CA TYR A 46 4.33 -10.99 -8.82
C TYR A 46 2.82 -10.90 -8.64
N PHE A 47 2.30 -11.61 -7.65
CA PHE A 47 0.97 -11.38 -7.11
C PHE A 47 1.04 -11.38 -5.58
N TRP A 48 0.02 -10.80 -4.96
CA TRP A 48 -0.06 -10.66 -3.51
C TRP A 48 -1.50 -10.88 -3.04
N VAL A 49 -1.62 -11.36 -1.81
CA VAL A 49 -2.88 -11.60 -1.11
C VAL A 49 -2.76 -11.04 0.29
N VAL A 50 -3.71 -10.19 0.68
CA VAL A 50 -3.81 -9.72 2.06
C VAL A 50 -4.43 -10.83 2.90
N ASN A 51 -3.68 -11.37 3.83
CA ASN A 51 -4.16 -12.38 4.77
C ASN A 51 -4.97 -11.73 5.89
N ASN A 52 -4.47 -10.63 6.43
CA ASN A 52 -5.09 -9.87 7.50
C ASN A 52 -4.73 -8.38 7.39
N ALA A 53 -5.61 -7.51 7.87
CA ALA A 53 -5.34 -6.08 7.99
C ALA A 53 -6.01 -5.56 9.27
N HIS A 54 -5.19 -5.07 10.20
CA HIS A 54 -5.65 -4.54 11.47
C HIS A 54 -5.27 -3.07 11.61
N ARG A 55 -6.16 -2.27 12.21
CA ARG A 55 -5.95 -0.85 12.45
C ARG A 55 -5.51 -0.65 13.90
N GLU A 56 -4.24 -0.33 14.11
CA GLU A 56 -3.66 -0.04 15.43
C GLU A 56 -4.09 1.34 15.96
N ALA A 57 -4.17 2.35 15.07
CA ALA A 57 -4.62 3.70 15.41
C ALA A 57 -5.33 4.39 14.23
N GLU A 58 -5.85 5.60 14.43
CA GLU A 58 -6.67 6.33 13.45
C GLU A 58 -6.05 6.39 12.05
N ASN A 59 -4.72 6.53 11.95
CA ASN A 59 -3.99 6.58 10.68
C ASN A 59 -2.93 5.49 10.56
N GLU A 60 -2.98 4.45 11.37
CA GLU A 60 -1.96 3.40 11.44
C GLU A 60 -2.61 2.03 11.24
N MET A 61 -2.06 1.25 10.32
CA MET A 61 -2.56 -0.06 9.95
C MET A 61 -1.40 -1.05 9.77
N VAL A 62 -1.54 -2.23 10.33
CA VAL A 62 -0.65 -3.37 10.10
C VAL A 62 -1.33 -4.33 9.12
N VAL A 63 -0.62 -4.70 8.06
CA VAL A 63 -1.15 -5.52 6.97
C VAL A 63 -0.26 -6.73 6.76
N ASP A 64 -0.84 -7.91 6.91
CA ASP A 64 -0.22 -9.20 6.63
C ASP A 64 -0.48 -9.58 5.18
N VAL A 65 0.60 -9.74 4.41
CA VAL A 65 0.55 -9.98 2.97
C VAL A 65 1.38 -11.19 2.60
N ASN A 66 0.74 -12.19 1.99
CA ASN A 66 1.43 -13.24 1.23
C ASN A 66 1.73 -12.73 -0.17
N THR A 67 2.90 -13.08 -0.67
CA THR A 67 3.39 -12.67 -1.99
C THR A 67 4.00 -13.86 -2.69
N VAL A 68 3.80 -13.92 -4.00
CA VAL A 68 4.42 -14.94 -4.85
C VAL A 68 5.09 -14.21 -6.01
N VAL A 69 6.38 -14.47 -6.16
CA VAL A 69 7.25 -13.77 -7.10
C VAL A 69 7.80 -14.76 -8.12
N MET A 70 7.62 -14.43 -9.40
CA MET A 70 8.21 -15.18 -10.51
C MET A 70 9.45 -14.44 -10.98
N ASN A 71 10.61 -15.09 -10.90
CA ASN A 71 11.87 -14.56 -11.43
C ASN A 71 12.21 -15.27 -12.74
N ARG A 72 12.74 -14.53 -13.72
CA ARG A 72 13.16 -15.12 -15.01
C ARG A 72 14.24 -16.20 -14.88
N ALA A 73 15.00 -16.16 -13.79
CA ALA A 73 16.10 -17.09 -13.52
C ALA A 73 15.67 -18.35 -12.76
N SER A 74 14.50 -18.35 -12.08
CA SER A 74 14.01 -19.50 -11.32
C SER A 74 12.89 -20.20 -12.07
N GLN A 75 12.87 -21.53 -12.02
CA GLN A 75 11.74 -22.33 -12.53
C GLN A 75 10.59 -22.38 -11.52
N GLU A 76 10.88 -22.20 -10.24
CA GLU A 76 9.88 -22.22 -9.17
C GLU A 76 9.50 -20.81 -8.70
N PRO A 77 8.22 -20.59 -8.35
CA PRO A 77 7.77 -19.36 -7.70
C PRO A 77 8.41 -19.21 -6.32
N ILE A 78 8.77 -17.99 -5.95
CA ILE A 78 9.28 -17.68 -4.61
C ILE A 78 8.14 -17.10 -3.79
N GLU A 79 7.73 -17.82 -2.76
CA GLU A 79 6.72 -17.37 -1.81
C GLU A 79 7.37 -16.60 -0.67
N ASN A 80 6.78 -15.47 -0.29
CA ASN A 80 7.21 -14.67 0.86
C ASN A 80 5.98 -14.15 1.59
N ARG A 81 6.12 -13.89 2.89
CA ARG A 81 5.09 -13.22 3.69
C ARG A 81 5.67 -12.00 4.37
N PHE A 82 4.91 -10.92 4.41
CA PHE A 82 5.33 -9.66 4.98
C PHE A 82 4.28 -9.07 5.91
N LEU A 83 4.73 -8.45 7.00
CA LEU A 83 3.95 -7.48 7.76
C LEU A 83 4.34 -6.09 7.28
N LEU A 84 3.35 -5.31 6.87
CA LEU A 84 3.50 -3.94 6.39
C LEU A 84 2.88 -3.00 7.40
N LEU A 85 3.66 -2.03 7.88
CA LEU A 85 3.14 -0.92 8.67
C LEU A 85 2.81 0.24 7.72
N VAL A 86 1.55 0.64 7.70
CA VAL A 86 1.03 1.74 6.89
C VAL A 86 0.58 2.87 7.79
N VAL A 87 1.26 4.02 7.71
CA VAL A 87 0.96 5.22 8.49
C VAL A 87 0.57 6.35 7.53
N GLU A 88 -0.57 6.99 7.77
CA GLU A 88 -1.13 8.06 6.93
C GLU A 88 -1.21 7.65 5.44
N GLY A 89 -1.59 6.40 5.18
CA GLY A 89 -1.71 5.85 3.82
C GLY A 89 -0.37 5.62 3.11
N LYS A 90 0.76 5.58 3.83
CA LYS A 90 2.10 5.33 3.27
C LYS A 90 2.78 4.17 3.99
N LEU A 91 3.60 3.40 3.28
CA LEU A 91 4.43 2.38 3.91
C LEU A 91 5.48 3.03 4.82
N ALA A 92 5.36 2.77 6.13
CA ALA A 92 6.31 3.21 7.14
C ALA A 92 7.39 2.14 7.42
N ALA A 93 7.00 0.86 7.44
CA ALA A 93 7.92 -0.26 7.63
C ALA A 93 7.41 -1.54 6.95
N ALA A 94 8.33 -2.48 6.70
CA ALA A 94 8.01 -3.80 6.20
C ALA A 94 8.92 -4.84 6.88
N GLN A 95 8.36 -5.97 7.28
CA GLN A 95 9.09 -7.08 7.88
C GLN A 95 8.75 -8.38 7.15
N ASN A 96 9.75 -9.12 6.71
CA ASN A 96 9.57 -10.48 6.20
C ASN A 96 9.37 -11.44 7.38
N ILE A 97 8.33 -12.27 7.32
CA ILE A 97 7.99 -13.23 8.37
C ILE A 97 7.90 -14.65 7.78
N PRO A 98 8.04 -15.70 8.61
CA PRO A 98 7.87 -17.08 8.15
C PRO A 98 6.50 -17.33 7.52
N LEU A 99 6.44 -18.20 6.50
CA LEU A 99 5.20 -18.54 5.81
C LEU A 99 4.20 -19.24 6.75
N ASP A 100 4.68 -20.13 7.61
CA ASP A 100 3.87 -21.04 8.43
C ASP A 100 3.43 -20.48 9.81
N SER A 101 3.80 -19.25 10.16
CA SER A 101 3.47 -18.69 11.48
C SER A 101 2.09 -18.05 11.48
N SER A 102 1.14 -18.51 12.29
CA SER A 102 -0.01 -17.67 12.64
C SER A 102 0.50 -16.43 13.38
N VAL A 103 0.29 -15.25 12.83
CA VAL A 103 0.64 -13.99 13.49
C VAL A 103 -0.65 -13.41 14.05
N ASP A 104 -0.85 -13.60 15.35
CA ASP A 104 -1.93 -12.95 16.07
C ASP A 104 -1.58 -11.47 16.21
N CYS A 105 -2.18 -10.63 15.36
CA CYS A 105 -2.10 -9.18 15.43
C CYS A 105 -3.03 -8.68 16.54
N GLU A 106 -2.73 -9.04 17.78
CA GLU A 106 -3.48 -8.56 18.95
C GLU A 106 -2.88 -7.23 19.45
N PRO A 107 -3.72 -6.27 19.86
CA PRO A 107 -3.25 -4.98 20.35
C PRO A 107 -2.35 -5.14 21.59
N GLU A 108 -1.29 -4.34 21.66
CA GLU A 108 -0.45 -4.25 22.87
C GLU A 108 -1.30 -3.78 24.06
N SER A 109 -1.30 -4.57 25.14
CA SER A 109 -2.05 -4.24 26.36
C SER A 109 -1.27 -3.21 27.17
N ALA A 110 -1.86 -2.03 27.38
CA ALA A 110 -1.30 -0.95 28.20
C ALA A 110 -1.26 -1.26 29.70
#